data_AF-A0A1J5P264-F1
#
_entry.id   AF-A0A1J5P264-F1
#
_cell.length_a   1.000
_cell.length_b   1.000
_cell.length_c   1.000
_cell.angle_alpha   90.00
_cell.angle_beta   90.00
_cell.angle_gamma   90.00
#
_symmetry.space_group_name_H-M   'P 1'
#
loop_
_entity.id
_entity.type
_entity.pdbx_description
1 polymer ?
#
loop_
_entity_poly.entity_id
_entity_poly.type
_entity_poly.pdbx_seq_one_letter_code
_entity_poly.pdbx_strand_id
1 'polypeptide(L)'
;MAGHLAEAGIEGGGPVRLLCMPRILGGVFNPLSVFFCHRADGTLSAVLYEVNNTFGDRHSYLIPVEGPGVVRQGIDKGFYVSPFMDMDLAYGFRITPPGPRVAVAVEVSDAGGLVLNAAFAGTRMGLTGRAIWRAWASHPLMTIGVMAANHWEALKIWLKGERLRPRPKAPVRPVTVGGVLEGGV
;
A
#
# COMPACT_ATOMS: atom_id res chain seq x y z
N MET A 1 14.76 1.91 -6.78
CA MET A 1 14.14 3.18 -6.36
C MET A 1 14.70 4.37 -7.13
N ALA A 2 15.98 4.72 -6.99
CA ALA A 2 16.58 5.85 -7.72
C ALA A 2 16.39 5.77 -9.25
N GLY A 3 16.56 4.58 -9.86
CA GLY A 3 16.29 4.36 -11.29
C GLY A 3 14.83 4.64 -11.69
N HIS A 4 13.85 4.13 -10.93
CA HIS A 4 12.43 4.38 -11.21
C HIS A 4 12.03 5.85 -11.05
N LEU A 5 12.63 6.58 -10.09
CA LEU A 5 12.41 8.02 -9.95
C LEU A 5 12.96 8.77 -11.17
N ALA A 6 14.18 8.44 -11.61
CA ALA A 6 14.79 9.05 -12.80
C ALA A 6 14.01 8.75 -14.09
N GLU A 7 13.58 7.50 -14.29
CA GLU A 7 12.73 7.09 -15.41
C GLU A 7 11.39 7.85 -15.44
N ALA A 8 10.84 8.16 -14.26
CA ALA A 8 9.61 8.93 -14.11
C ALA A 8 9.82 10.45 -14.17
N GLY A 9 11.05 10.94 -14.32
CA GLY A 9 11.38 12.37 -14.26
C GLY A 9 11.16 13.00 -12.88
N ILE A 10 11.13 12.19 -11.82
CA ILE A 10 10.90 12.64 -10.44
C ILE A 10 12.24 12.88 -9.76
N GLU A 11 12.41 14.06 -9.20
CA GLU A 11 13.61 14.41 -8.44
C GLU A 11 13.76 13.56 -7.17
N GLY A 12 14.94 12.98 -6.98
CA GLY A 12 15.29 12.15 -5.83
C GLY A 12 16.52 12.65 -5.09
N GLY A 13 17.36 11.73 -4.61
CA GLY A 13 18.64 12.04 -3.95
C GLY A 13 18.58 12.20 -2.43
N GLY A 14 17.38 12.18 -1.85
CA GLY A 14 17.18 12.16 -0.40
C GLY A 14 16.95 10.76 0.18
N PRO A 15 16.67 10.68 1.50
CA PRO A 15 16.38 9.42 2.16
C PRO A 15 15.08 8.79 1.68
N VAL A 16 15.05 7.46 1.63
CA VAL A 16 13.82 6.68 1.42
C VAL A 16 13.38 6.10 2.77
N ARG A 17 12.14 6.37 3.17
CA ARG A 17 11.55 5.81 4.39
C ARG A 17 10.53 4.74 4.02
N LEU A 18 10.45 3.67 4.80
CA LEU A 18 9.58 2.52 4.53
C LEU A 18 8.59 2.32 5.67
N LEU A 19 7.31 2.19 5.31
CA LEU A 19 6.26 1.63 6.17
C LEU A 19 5.88 0.25 5.62
N CYS A 20 6.13 -0.79 6.41
CA CYS A 20 5.82 -2.18 6.05
C CYS A 20 5.60 -3.02 7.31
N MET A 21 5.04 -4.22 7.14
CA MET A 21 4.99 -5.22 8.21
C MET A 21 6.26 -6.08 8.21
N PRO A 22 7.02 -6.17 9.32
CA PRO A 22 8.19 -7.02 9.40
C PRO A 22 7.80 -8.51 9.45
N ARG A 23 8.72 -9.37 9.03
CA ARG A 23 8.56 -10.83 9.13
C ARG A 23 8.68 -11.27 10.60
N ILE A 24 7.73 -12.07 11.07
CA ILE A 24 7.71 -12.64 12.42
C ILE A 24 7.76 -14.17 12.30
N LEU A 25 8.75 -14.82 12.93
CA LEU A 25 8.94 -16.28 12.92
C LEU A 25 8.92 -16.91 11.52
N GLY A 26 9.51 -16.23 10.52
CA GLY A 26 9.53 -16.70 9.14
C GLY A 26 8.28 -16.33 8.31
N GLY A 27 7.15 -16.01 8.96
CA GLY A 27 5.91 -15.61 8.30
C GLY A 27 5.81 -14.10 8.10
N VAL A 28 5.26 -13.68 6.96
CA VAL A 28 4.96 -12.26 6.67
C VAL A 28 3.61 -12.15 5.96
N PHE A 29 2.78 -11.24 6.45
CA PHE A 29 1.60 -10.77 5.73
C PHE A 29 1.75 -9.27 5.55
N ASN A 30 2.22 -8.86 4.36
CA ASN A 30 2.52 -7.47 4.05
C ASN A 30 1.86 -7.09 2.71
N PRO A 31 0.53 -6.85 2.72
CA PRO A 31 -0.23 -6.61 1.49
C PRO A 31 0.15 -5.28 0.82
N LEU A 32 0.69 -4.34 1.59
CA LEU A 32 1.11 -3.02 1.12
C LEU A 32 2.39 -2.58 1.83
N SER A 33 3.44 -2.28 1.07
CA SER A 33 4.59 -1.50 1.53
C SER A 33 4.50 -0.08 0.96
N VAL A 34 4.72 0.94 1.80
CA VAL A 34 4.71 2.35 1.38
C VAL A 34 6.10 2.92 1.52
N PHE A 35 6.68 3.32 0.38
CA PHE A 35 7.99 3.95 0.30
C PHE A 35 7.83 5.46 0.10
N PHE A 36 8.34 6.24 1.04
CA PHE A 36 8.35 7.70 1.00
C PHE A 36 9.70 8.15 0.44
N CYS A 37 9.71 8.65 -0.80
CA CYS A 37 10.90 9.10 -1.49
C CYS A 37 11.08 10.60 -1.27
N HIS A 38 12.24 11.01 -0.76
CA HIS A 38 12.53 12.43 -0.50
C HIS A 38 13.56 12.97 -1.49
N ARG A 39 13.49 14.26 -1.77
CA ARG A 39 14.56 15.03 -2.44
C ARG A 39 15.73 15.24 -1.50
N ALA A 40 16.86 15.70 -2.05
CA ALA A 40 18.05 16.03 -1.26
C ALA A 40 17.79 17.07 -0.15
N ASP A 41 16.84 17.99 -0.35
CA ASP A 41 16.42 18.99 0.62
C ASP A 41 15.52 18.43 1.76
N GLY A 42 15.17 17.13 1.69
CA GLY A 42 14.32 16.45 2.67
C GLY A 42 12.82 16.60 2.43
N THR A 43 12.38 17.30 1.39
CA THR A 43 10.96 17.35 0.98
C THR A 43 10.53 16.05 0.33
N LEU A 44 9.25 15.68 0.47
CA LEU A 44 8.70 14.48 -0.16
C LEU A 44 8.55 14.71 -1.67
N SER A 45 9.13 13.86 -2.51
CA SER A 45 9.01 13.93 -3.97
C SER A 45 7.99 12.96 -4.54
N ALA A 46 7.91 11.76 -3.98
CA ALA A 46 6.99 10.74 -4.43
C ALA A 46 6.69 9.70 -3.35
N VAL A 47 5.58 9.00 -3.55
CA VAL A 47 5.23 7.80 -2.78
C VAL A 47 5.18 6.62 -3.73
N LEU A 48 5.83 5.52 -3.37
CA LEU A 48 5.71 4.25 -4.07
C LEU A 48 4.92 3.26 -3.21
N TYR A 49 3.81 2.78 -3.76
CA TYR A 49 2.94 1.78 -3.17
C TYR A 49 3.25 0.43 -3.78
N GLU A 50 3.96 -0.41 -3.05
CA GLU A 50 4.23 -1.79 -3.45
C GLU A 50 3.12 -2.69 -2.90
N VAL A 51 2.32 -3.23 -3.80
CA VAL A 51 1.18 -4.08 -3.48
C VAL A 51 1.55 -5.53 -3.75
N ASN A 52 1.38 -6.38 -2.74
CA ASN A 52 1.61 -7.82 -2.82
C ASN A 52 0.27 -8.54 -2.76
N ASN A 53 0.01 -9.44 -3.71
CA ASN A 53 -1.20 -10.28 -3.65
C ASN A 53 -0.93 -11.59 -2.90
N THR A 54 -2.01 -12.29 -2.52
CA THR A 54 -1.91 -13.61 -1.86
C THR A 54 -1.45 -14.73 -2.80
N PHE A 55 -1.20 -14.42 -4.07
CA PHE A 55 -0.77 -15.36 -5.11
C PHE A 55 0.73 -15.28 -5.42
N GLY A 56 1.48 -14.45 -4.67
CA GLY A 56 2.93 -14.30 -4.80
C GLY A 56 3.38 -13.29 -5.86
N ASP A 57 2.46 -12.61 -6.53
CA ASP A 57 2.82 -11.51 -7.43
C ASP A 57 2.97 -10.20 -6.65
N ARG A 58 3.64 -9.26 -7.29
CA ARG A 58 3.86 -7.92 -6.78
C ARG A 58 3.78 -6.90 -7.90
N HIS A 59 3.20 -5.75 -7.60
CA HIS A 59 3.15 -4.60 -8.48
C HIS A 59 3.33 -3.31 -7.70
N SER A 60 4.00 -2.33 -8.28
CA SER A 60 4.23 -1.03 -7.64
C SER A 60 3.56 0.11 -8.38
N TYR A 61 3.03 1.07 -7.63
CA TYR A 61 2.53 2.33 -8.16
C TYR A 61 3.39 3.47 -7.63
N LEU A 62 4.09 4.18 -8.52
CA LEU A 62 4.91 5.34 -8.18
C LEU A 62 4.13 6.61 -8.52
N ILE A 63 3.81 7.43 -7.53
CA ILE A 63 3.02 8.64 -7.74
C ILE A 63 3.77 9.86 -7.15
N PRO A 64 4.02 10.92 -7.93
CA PRO A 64 4.66 12.14 -7.45
C PRO A 64 3.80 12.87 -6.40
N VAL A 65 4.46 13.65 -5.55
CA VAL A 65 3.83 14.47 -4.52
C VAL A 65 4.02 15.95 -4.83
N GLU A 66 2.92 16.69 -4.76
CA GLU A 66 2.90 18.14 -4.87
C GLU A 66 2.67 18.78 -3.49
N GLY A 67 3.62 19.61 -3.09
CA GLY A 67 3.51 20.40 -1.86
C GLY A 67 3.68 19.61 -0.55
N PRO A 68 3.73 20.33 0.58
CA PRO A 68 3.85 19.74 1.90
C PRO A 68 2.49 19.32 2.47
N GLY A 69 2.49 18.43 3.47
CA GLY A 69 1.33 18.10 4.27
C GLY A 69 0.68 16.76 3.93
N VAL A 70 -0.65 16.69 3.99
CA VAL A 70 -1.42 15.49 3.67
C VAL A 70 -1.44 15.31 2.16
N VAL A 71 -0.93 14.18 1.70
CA VAL A 71 -0.86 13.81 0.29
C VAL A 71 -2.17 13.16 -0.13
N ARG A 72 -2.74 13.61 -1.24
CA ARG A 72 -3.87 12.97 -1.92
C ARG A 72 -3.42 12.58 -3.33
N GLN A 73 -3.65 11.33 -3.70
CA GLN A 73 -3.20 10.77 -4.96
C GLN A 73 -4.25 9.81 -5.48
N GLY A 74 -4.22 9.50 -6.78
CA GLY A 74 -5.00 8.39 -7.30
C GLY A 74 -4.47 7.87 -8.61
N ILE A 75 -4.87 6.64 -8.94
CA ILE A 75 -4.40 5.90 -10.09
C ILE A 75 -5.35 4.76 -10.42
N ASP A 76 -5.45 4.39 -11.70
CA ASP A 76 -6.22 3.23 -12.11
C ASP A 76 -5.60 1.92 -11.56
N LYS A 77 -6.47 1.00 -11.14
CA LYS A 77 -6.07 -0.29 -10.60
C LYS A 77 -5.55 -1.20 -11.72
N GLY A 78 -4.24 -1.28 -11.84
CA GLY A 78 -3.56 -2.18 -12.77
C GLY A 78 -3.29 -3.60 -12.26
N PHE A 79 -3.56 -3.90 -10.99
CA PHE A 79 -3.07 -5.12 -10.33
C PHE A 79 -4.17 -5.98 -9.70
N TYR A 80 -4.10 -7.28 -9.95
CA TYR A 80 -5.04 -8.27 -9.42
C TYR A 80 -4.62 -8.67 -8.00
N VAL A 81 -5.39 -8.19 -7.01
CA VAL A 81 -5.11 -8.38 -5.58
C VAL A 81 -6.11 -9.31 -4.87
N SER A 82 -7.32 -9.46 -5.41
CA SER A 82 -8.39 -10.27 -4.80
C SER A 82 -9.29 -10.83 -5.89
N PRO A 83 -9.79 -12.08 -5.74
CA PRO A 83 -10.78 -12.67 -6.64
C PRO A 83 -12.18 -12.07 -6.54
N PHE A 84 -12.42 -11.21 -5.54
CA PHE A 84 -13.72 -10.57 -5.31
C PHE A 84 -13.75 -9.10 -5.73
N MET A 85 -12.69 -8.61 -6.40
CA MET A 85 -12.64 -7.24 -6.90
C MET A 85 -12.47 -7.23 -8.41
N ASP A 86 -13.25 -6.39 -9.08
CA ASP A 86 -13.13 -6.14 -10.50
C ASP A 86 -11.79 -5.43 -10.83
N MET A 87 -11.38 -5.50 -12.09
CA MET A 87 -10.15 -4.86 -12.55
C MET A 87 -10.36 -3.40 -12.94
N ASP A 88 -11.57 -3.04 -13.37
CA ASP A 88 -11.93 -1.68 -13.76
C ASP A 88 -12.30 -0.85 -12.52
N LEU A 89 -11.29 -0.55 -11.70
CA LEU A 89 -11.42 0.24 -10.46
C LEU A 89 -10.32 1.32 -10.43
N ALA A 90 -10.56 2.36 -9.64
CA ALA A 90 -9.56 3.38 -9.33
C ALA A 90 -9.14 3.28 -7.85
N TYR A 91 -7.86 3.54 -7.58
CA TYR A 91 -7.33 3.73 -6.23
C TYR A 91 -7.27 5.22 -5.90
N GLY A 92 -7.81 5.60 -4.74
CA GLY A 92 -7.57 6.87 -4.07
C GLY A 92 -6.70 6.67 -2.84
N PHE A 93 -5.63 7.44 -2.72
CA PHE A 93 -4.71 7.40 -1.59
C PHE A 93 -4.77 8.71 -0.82
N ARG A 94 -4.89 8.60 0.51
CA ARG A 94 -4.74 9.74 1.43
C ARG A 94 -3.68 9.40 2.47
N ILE A 95 -2.59 10.14 2.44
CA ILE A 95 -1.39 9.82 3.23
C ILE A 95 -0.99 11.00 4.10
N THR A 96 -0.73 10.70 5.37
CA THR A 96 0.03 11.58 6.26
C THR A 96 1.46 11.06 6.29
N PRO A 97 2.44 11.76 5.66
CA PRO A 97 3.84 11.32 5.61
C PRO A 97 4.42 11.05 7.00
N PRO A 98 5.45 10.18 7.10
CA PRO A 98 5.93 9.70 8.39
C PRO A 98 6.57 10.81 9.22
N GLY A 99 5.91 11.17 10.32
CA GLY A 99 6.40 12.05 11.38
C GLY A 99 6.23 11.39 12.76
N PRO A 100 5.76 12.12 13.80
CA PRO A 100 5.33 11.52 15.06
C PRO A 100 4.14 10.56 14.89
N ARG A 101 3.33 10.78 13.86
CA ARG A 101 2.22 9.92 13.42
C ARG A 101 2.37 9.62 11.94
N VAL A 102 1.71 8.55 11.50
CA VAL A 102 1.59 8.17 10.10
C VAL A 102 0.15 7.70 9.87
N ALA A 103 -0.39 8.01 8.70
CA ALA A 103 -1.69 7.50 8.28
C ALA A 103 -1.65 7.17 6.78
N VAL A 104 -2.25 6.06 6.41
CA VAL A 104 -2.40 5.59 5.03
C VAL A 104 -3.84 5.14 4.88
N ALA A 105 -4.61 5.82 4.06
CA ALA A 105 -5.93 5.38 3.64
C ALA A 105 -5.91 5.08 2.14
N VAL A 106 -6.52 3.96 1.78
CA VAL A 106 -6.70 3.49 0.40
C VAL A 106 -8.19 3.27 0.18
N GLU A 107 -8.73 4.06 -0.72
CA GLU A 107 -10.09 3.93 -1.22
C GLU A 107 -10.04 3.27 -2.59
N VAL A 108 -10.98 2.38 -2.85
CA VAL A 108 -11.15 1.72 -4.14
C VAL A 108 -12.55 2.04 -4.61
N SER A 109 -12.69 2.62 -5.79
CA SER A 109 -13.99 3.02 -6.35
C SER A 109 -14.17 2.56 -7.79
N ASP A 110 -15.42 2.37 -8.17
CA ASP A 110 -15.87 2.18 -9.55
C ASP A 110 -16.82 3.31 -9.96
N ALA A 111 -17.47 3.18 -11.14
CA ALA A 111 -18.46 4.15 -11.60
C ALA A 111 -19.70 4.28 -10.68
N GLY A 112 -19.96 3.28 -9.83
CA GLY A 112 -21.04 3.26 -8.84
C GLY A 112 -20.64 3.85 -7.47
N GLY A 113 -19.36 4.12 -7.24
CA GLY A 113 -18.85 4.78 -6.04
C GLY A 113 -17.82 3.95 -5.27
N LEU A 114 -17.76 4.15 -3.96
CA LEU A 114 -16.77 3.51 -3.08
C LEU A 114 -17.07 2.01 -2.89
N VAL A 115 -16.15 1.16 -3.32
CA VAL A 115 -16.21 -0.30 -3.21
C VAL A 115 -15.52 -0.78 -1.94
N LEU A 116 -14.36 -0.20 -1.61
CA LEU A 116 -13.56 -0.61 -0.47
C LEU A 116 -12.81 0.59 0.13
N ASN A 117 -12.73 0.62 1.45
CA ASN A 117 -11.87 1.55 2.18
C ASN A 117 -11.03 0.78 3.19
N ALA A 118 -9.71 0.92 3.10
CA ALA A 118 -8.76 0.39 4.05
C ALA A 118 -7.91 1.52 4.62
N ALA A 119 -7.83 1.62 5.94
CA ALA A 119 -7.04 2.64 6.61
C ALA A 119 -6.11 2.05 7.66
N PHE A 120 -4.90 2.58 7.70
CA PHE A 120 -3.91 2.34 8.74
C PHE A 120 -3.52 3.68 9.37
N ALA A 121 -3.47 3.71 10.70
CA ALA A 121 -2.95 4.83 11.46
C ALA A 121 -2.01 4.32 12.54
N GLY A 122 -0.88 5.00 12.73
CA GLY A 122 0.15 4.60 13.68
C GLY A 122 0.82 5.80 14.34
N THR A 123 1.30 5.59 15.56
CA THR A 123 2.18 6.53 16.25
C THR A 123 3.60 5.99 16.22
N ARG A 124 4.57 6.85 15.92
CA ARG A 124 5.97 6.45 15.83
C ARG A 124 6.50 6.05 17.20
N MET A 125 7.18 4.91 17.25
CA MET A 125 7.97 4.48 18.40
C MET A 125 9.43 4.27 17.98
N GLY A 126 10.36 4.54 18.89
CA GLY A 126 11.77 4.24 18.66
C GLY A 126 11.99 2.73 18.55
N LEU A 127 12.82 2.31 17.57
CA LEU A 127 13.22 0.92 17.37
C LEU A 127 14.26 0.49 18.43
N THR A 128 13.80 0.38 19.68
CA THR A 128 14.61 -0.11 20.80
C THR A 128 14.33 -1.60 21.02
N GLY A 129 15.29 -2.34 21.57
CA GLY A 129 15.10 -3.76 21.91
C GLY A 129 13.88 -3.99 22.79
N ARG A 130 13.62 -3.10 23.76
CA ARG A 130 12.43 -3.15 24.62
C ARG A 130 11.13 -2.96 23.85
N ALA A 131 11.09 -2.01 22.89
CA ALA A 131 9.91 -1.79 22.06
C ALA A 131 9.63 -2.98 21.14
N ILE A 132 10.67 -3.53 20.52
CA ILE A 132 10.58 -4.72 19.66
C ILE A 132 10.07 -5.93 20.45
N TRP A 133 10.67 -6.20 21.61
CA TRP A 133 10.26 -7.33 22.45
C TRP A 133 8.81 -7.19 22.94
N ARG A 134 8.39 -5.97 23.35
CA ARG A 134 6.99 -5.69 23.73
C ARG A 134 6.03 -5.90 22.57
N ALA A 135 6.37 -5.44 21.37
CA ALA A 135 5.54 -5.61 20.18
C ALA A 135 5.38 -7.10 19.83
N TRP A 136 6.48 -7.86 19.90
CA TRP A 136 6.44 -9.31 19.67
C TRP A 136 5.65 -10.05 20.74
N ALA A 137 5.90 -9.79 22.02
CA ALA A 137 5.24 -10.48 23.14
C ALA A 137 3.73 -10.21 23.20
N SER A 138 3.28 -9.04 22.73
CA SER A 138 1.85 -8.72 22.64
C SER A 138 1.15 -9.39 21.45
N HIS A 139 1.89 -9.72 20.38
CA HIS A 139 1.30 -10.27 19.15
C HIS A 139 2.14 -11.40 18.53
N PRO A 140 2.46 -12.48 19.27
CA PRO A 140 3.41 -13.50 18.80
C PRO A 140 2.89 -14.31 17.60
N LEU A 141 1.56 -14.41 17.46
CA LEU A 141 0.88 -15.14 16.38
C LEU A 141 0.15 -14.19 15.41
N MET A 142 0.51 -12.91 15.37
CA MET A 142 -0.16 -11.89 14.55
C MET A 142 -0.34 -12.33 13.10
N THR A 143 0.74 -12.81 12.48
CA THR A 143 0.73 -13.24 11.08
C THR A 143 -0.27 -14.37 10.83
N ILE A 144 -0.31 -15.36 11.71
CA ILE A 144 -1.25 -16.49 11.60
C ILE A 144 -2.68 -16.00 11.78
N GLY A 145 -2.93 -15.17 12.80
CA GLY A 145 -4.26 -14.60 13.06
C GLY A 145 -4.78 -13.78 11.88
N VAL A 146 -3.94 -12.92 11.30
CA VAL A 146 -4.30 -12.09 10.14
C VAL A 146 -4.56 -12.96 8.90
N MET A 147 -3.71 -13.96 8.63
CA MET A 147 -3.95 -14.88 7.51
C MET A 147 -5.24 -15.67 7.69
N ALA A 148 -5.51 -16.19 8.89
CA ALA A 148 -6.73 -16.93 9.18
C ALA A 148 -7.97 -16.04 9.03
N ALA A 149 -7.94 -14.83 9.55
CA ALA A 149 -9.02 -13.86 9.39
C ALA A 149 -9.26 -13.50 7.91
N ASN A 150 -8.19 -13.30 7.13
CA ASN A 150 -8.31 -13.00 5.70
C ASN A 150 -8.98 -14.15 4.92
N HIS A 151 -8.60 -15.40 5.18
CA HIS A 151 -9.23 -16.56 4.54
C HIS A 151 -10.68 -16.76 5.03
N TRP A 152 -10.96 -16.46 6.29
CA TRP A 152 -12.31 -16.53 6.85
C TRP A 152 -13.25 -15.49 6.20
N GLU A 153 -12.80 -14.26 6.01
CA GLU A 153 -13.56 -13.24 5.27
C GLU A 153 -13.79 -13.66 3.82
N ALA A 154 -12.77 -14.18 3.14
CA ALA A 154 -12.90 -14.71 1.78
C ALA A 154 -13.97 -15.82 1.69
N LEU A 155 -13.97 -16.75 2.64
CA LEU A 155 -14.98 -17.81 2.72
C LEU A 155 -16.39 -17.24 2.93
N LYS A 156 -16.55 -16.27 3.83
CA LYS A 156 -17.85 -15.61 4.06
C LYS A 156 -18.36 -14.89 2.82
N ILE A 157 -17.50 -14.20 2.08
CA ILE A 157 -17.88 -13.52 0.82
C ILE A 157 -18.30 -14.55 -0.22
N TRP A 158 -17.55 -15.66 -0.34
CA TRP A 158 -17.92 -16.75 -1.25
C TRP A 158 -19.25 -17.40 -0.89
N LEU A 159 -19.50 -17.66 0.41
CA LEU A 159 -20.78 -18.20 0.89
C LEU A 159 -21.97 -17.25 0.69
N LYS A 160 -21.72 -15.93 0.56
CA LYS A 160 -22.74 -14.93 0.19
C LYS A 160 -23.06 -14.94 -1.31
N GLY A 161 -22.42 -15.79 -2.10
CA GLY A 161 -22.71 -15.98 -3.52
C GLY A 161 -21.89 -15.08 -4.45
N GLU A 162 -20.85 -14.41 -3.95
CA GLU A 162 -20.01 -13.57 -4.79
C GLU A 162 -19.24 -14.41 -5.83
N ARG A 163 -19.21 -13.92 -7.07
CA ARG A 163 -18.58 -14.64 -8.18
C ARG A 163 -17.09 -14.35 -8.22
N LEU A 164 -16.28 -15.41 -8.17
CA LEU A 164 -14.84 -15.32 -8.38
C LEU A 164 -14.54 -14.76 -9.76
N ARG A 165 -13.75 -13.68 -9.81
CA ARG A 165 -13.28 -13.10 -11.07
C ARG A 165 -12.05 -13.87 -11.57
N PRO A 166 -11.93 -14.10 -12.90
CA PRO A 166 -10.77 -14.76 -13.46
C PRO A 166 -9.53 -13.90 -13.27
N ARG A 167 -8.42 -14.54 -12.89
CA ARG A 167 -7.13 -13.87 -12.70
C ARG A 167 -6.56 -13.46 -14.07
N PRO A 168 -6.35 -12.17 -14.35
CA PRO A 168 -5.61 -11.73 -15.53
C PRO A 168 -4.12 -12.04 -15.36
N LYS A 169 -3.36 -12.01 -16.47
CA LYS A 169 -1.89 -12.09 -16.39
C LYS A 169 -1.35 -10.93 -15.56
N ALA A 170 -0.30 -11.19 -14.79
CA ALA A 170 0.38 -10.15 -14.04
C ALA A 170 0.87 -9.03 -14.98
N PRO A 171 0.90 -7.76 -14.52
CA PRO A 171 1.42 -6.65 -15.31
C PRO A 171 2.83 -6.94 -15.81
N VAL A 172 3.09 -6.65 -17.09
CA VAL A 172 4.42 -6.84 -17.71
C VAL A 172 5.44 -5.87 -17.12
N ARG A 173 5.00 -4.66 -16.75
CA ARG A 173 5.82 -3.67 -16.07
C ARG A 173 5.68 -3.80 -14.56
N PRO A 174 6.77 -3.88 -13.79
CA PRO A 174 6.71 -4.01 -12.33
C PRO A 174 6.29 -2.71 -11.62
N VAL A 175 6.35 -1.58 -12.32
CA VAL A 175 6.00 -0.26 -11.79
C VAL A 175 5.11 0.47 -12.80
N THR A 176 3.97 0.95 -12.33
CA THR A 176 3.15 1.93 -13.03
C THR A 176 3.42 3.30 -12.43
N VAL A 177 3.73 4.29 -13.26
CA VAL A 177 3.88 5.68 -12.83
C VAL A 177 2.52 6.37 -12.98
N GLY A 178 2.01 6.91 -11.88
CA GLY A 178 0.78 7.71 -11.86
C GLY A 178 1.04 9.18 -12.16
N GLY A 179 0.04 9.86 -12.70
CA GLY A 179 0.00 11.32 -12.73
C GLY A 179 -0.47 11.89 -11.39
N VAL A 180 -0.24 13.19 -11.18
CA VAL A 180 -0.99 13.92 -10.15
C VAL A 180 -2.42 14.07 -10.68
N LEU A 181 -3.42 13.68 -9.89
CA LEU A 181 -4.80 13.97 -10.24
C LEU A 181 -5.01 15.49 -10.13
N GLU A 182 -5.14 16.18 -11.26
CA GLU A 182 -5.65 17.55 -11.31
C GLU A 182 -7.15 17.52 -11.00
N GLY A 183 -7.48 17.58 -9.70
CA GLY A 183 -8.82 17.91 -9.22
C GLY A 183 -9.74 16.73 -8.85
N GLY A 184 -10.44 16.91 -7.72
CA GLY A 184 -11.60 16.14 -7.25
C GLY A 184 -11.26 15.15 -6.12
N VAL A 185 -11.81 15.24 -4.90
CA VAL A 185 -12.90 16.05 -4.29
C VAL A 185 -12.48 16.46 -2.87
#